data_AF-A0A834A5L7-F1
#
_entry.id   AF-A0A834A5L7-F1
#
_cell.length_a   1.000
_cell.length_b   1.000
_cell.length_c   1.000
_cell.angle_alpha   90.00
_cell.angle_beta   90.00
_cell.angle_gamma   90.00
#
_symmetry.space_group_name_H-M   'P 1'
#
loop_
_entity.id
_entity.type
_entity.pdbx_description
1 polymer ?
#
loop_
_entity_poly.entity_id
_entity_poly.type
_entity_poly.pdbx_seq_one_letter_code
_entity_poly.pdbx_strand_id
1 'polypeptide(L)'
;MSHLGCLTITSDTIEQPLLLIQGICENLGLKMGMNLHLAINCAAQDLMDYNKGKYEVVTGMYKNATEMIDLYVDLINKFPSIVALIDPFRKEVTGFTLNLMTKHRIKSHSLGPVI
;
A
#
# COMPACT_ATOMS: atom_id res chain seq x y z
N MET A 1 -9.06 -18.10 -1.44
CA MET A 1 -9.85 -17.16 -2.27
C MET A 1 -10.68 -16.33 -1.31
N SER A 2 -10.64 -15.00 -1.41
CA SER A 2 -11.38 -14.11 -0.51
C SER A 2 -12.88 -14.09 -0.83
N HIS A 3 -13.66 -13.45 0.03
CA HIS A 3 -15.09 -13.21 -0.18
C HIS A 3 -15.41 -12.40 -1.45
N LEU A 4 -14.45 -11.67 -2.02
CA LEU A 4 -14.58 -10.93 -3.29
C LEU A 4 -13.99 -11.68 -4.48
N GLY A 5 -13.65 -12.97 -4.32
CA GLY A 5 -13.03 -13.76 -5.37
C GLY A 5 -11.54 -13.46 -5.59
N CYS A 6 -10.90 -12.67 -4.72
CA CYS A 6 -9.48 -12.34 -4.86
C CYS A 6 -8.58 -13.50 -4.42
N LEU A 7 -7.39 -13.56 -5.01
CA LEU A 7 -6.32 -14.42 -4.53
C LEU A 7 -5.89 -13.98 -3.12
N THR A 8 -5.77 -14.95 -2.21
CA THR A 8 -5.30 -14.76 -0.83
C THR A 8 -4.03 -15.57 -0.65
N ILE A 9 -2.91 -14.90 -0.48
CA ILE A 9 -1.60 -15.53 -0.25
C ILE A 9 -1.04 -15.07 1.10
N THR A 10 -0.34 -15.96 1.78
CA THR A 10 0.49 -15.60 2.92
C THR A 10 1.79 -15.02 2.39
N SER A 11 2.28 -13.96 3.01
CA SER A 11 3.54 -13.32 2.66
C SER A 11 4.26 -12.86 3.92
N ASP A 12 5.57 -13.07 3.95
CA ASP A 12 6.44 -12.67 5.05
C ASP A 12 6.85 -11.20 4.92
N THR A 13 6.86 -10.67 3.70
CA THR A 13 7.20 -9.27 3.42
C THR A 13 6.18 -8.62 2.50
N ILE A 14 6.13 -7.28 2.56
CA ILE A 14 5.19 -6.45 1.79
C ILE A 14 5.50 -6.51 0.28
N GLU A 15 6.74 -6.82 -0.11
CA GLU A 15 7.13 -6.88 -1.52
C GLU A 15 6.78 -8.20 -2.21
N GLN A 16 6.64 -9.29 -1.46
CA GLN A 16 6.37 -10.61 -2.06
C GLN A 16 5.10 -10.61 -2.95
N PRO A 17 3.95 -10.03 -2.54
CA PRO A 17 2.78 -9.92 -3.41
C PRO A 17 3.04 -9.09 -4.68
N LEU A 18 3.83 -8.03 -4.58
CA LEU A 18 4.15 -7.15 -5.72
C LEU A 18 5.04 -7.85 -6.74
N LEU A 19 6.06 -8.59 -6.26
CA LEU A 19 6.93 -9.41 -7.09
C LEU A 19 6.16 -10.53 -7.79
N LEU A 20 5.19 -11.14 -7.11
CA LEU A 20 4.31 -12.13 -7.73
C LEU A 20 3.51 -11.54 -8.89
N ILE A 21 2.87 -10.38 -8.68
CA ILE A 21 2.12 -9.69 -9.74
C ILE A 21 3.04 -9.34 -10.91
N GLN A 22 4.24 -8.83 -10.62
CA GLN A 22 5.24 -8.53 -11.64
C GLN A 22 5.59 -9.76 -12.47
N GLY A 23 5.90 -10.90 -11.84
CA GLY A 23 6.20 -12.15 -12.54
C GLY A 23 5.03 -12.67 -13.38
N ILE A 24 3.79 -12.51 -12.91
CA ILE A 24 2.59 -12.83 -13.70
C ILE A 24 2.51 -11.94 -14.95
N CYS A 25 2.70 -10.62 -14.79
CA CYS A 25 2.67 -9.70 -15.92
C CYS A 25 3.78 -10.01 -16.94
N GLU A 26 5.00 -10.28 -16.48
CA GLU A 26 6.13 -10.68 -17.33
C GLU A 26 5.82 -11.96 -18.13
N ASN A 27 5.26 -12.97 -17.49
CA ASN A 27 4.84 -14.22 -18.15
C ASN A 27 3.73 -14.02 -19.19
N LEU A 28 2.93 -12.96 -19.05
CA LEU A 28 1.89 -12.58 -20.01
C LEU A 28 2.40 -11.58 -21.08
N GLY A 29 3.69 -11.20 -21.04
CA GLY A 29 4.26 -10.19 -21.93
C GLY A 29 3.76 -8.77 -21.65
N LEU A 30 3.22 -8.51 -20.46
CA LEU A 30 2.74 -7.21 -20.01
C LEU A 30 3.82 -6.49 -19.21
N LYS A 31 4.07 -5.22 -19.56
CA LYS A 31 4.99 -4.36 -18.84
C LYS A 31 4.25 -3.51 -17.80
N MET A 32 4.59 -3.73 -16.54
CA MET A 32 4.15 -2.88 -15.42
C MET A 32 4.61 -1.43 -15.62
N GLY A 33 3.76 -0.47 -15.28
CA GLY A 33 3.98 0.97 -15.52
C GLY A 33 3.73 1.42 -16.97
N MET A 34 3.34 0.52 -17.87
CA MET A 34 2.95 0.86 -19.24
C MET A 34 1.60 0.23 -19.58
N ASN A 35 1.52 -1.10 -19.52
CA ASN A 35 0.29 -1.85 -19.79
C ASN A 35 -0.61 -1.92 -18.56
N LEU A 36 -0.01 -1.95 -17.36
CA LEU A 36 -0.73 -2.10 -16.09
C LEU A 36 -0.09 -1.22 -15.01
N HIS A 37 -0.91 -0.55 -14.22
CA HIS A 37 -0.50 0.21 -13.05
C HIS A 37 -1.19 -0.33 -11.80
N LEU A 38 -0.57 -0.13 -10.64
CA LEU A 38 -1.07 -0.62 -9.36
C LEU A 38 -1.62 0.51 -8.49
N ALA A 39 -2.73 0.21 -7.82
CA ALA A 39 -3.22 0.95 -6.68
C ALA A 39 -3.25 0.00 -5.48
N ILE A 40 -2.70 0.42 -4.33
CA ILE A 40 -2.68 -0.40 -3.12
C ILE A 40 -3.68 0.17 -2.12
N ASN A 41 -4.65 -0.64 -1.70
CA ASN A 41 -5.48 -0.32 -0.55
C ASN A 41 -4.76 -0.73 0.73
N CYS A 42 -4.26 0.24 1.48
CA CYS A 42 -3.51 0.01 2.71
C CYS A 42 -4.44 -0.31 3.89
N ALA A 43 -5.70 0.15 3.83
CA ALA A 43 -6.67 0.02 4.92
C ALA A 43 -6.05 0.36 6.29
N ALA A 44 -5.28 1.45 6.38
CA ALA A 44 -4.38 1.70 7.51
C ALA A 44 -5.09 1.80 8.88
N GLN A 45 -6.41 2.03 8.88
CA GLN A 45 -7.24 1.95 10.08
C GLN A 45 -7.19 0.57 10.74
N ASP A 46 -7.15 -0.50 9.95
CA ASP A 46 -7.17 -1.89 10.42
C ASP A 46 -5.79 -2.34 10.91
N LEU A 47 -4.73 -1.62 10.50
CA LEU A 47 -3.35 -1.88 10.92
C LEU A 47 -2.98 -1.15 12.23
N MET A 48 -3.78 -0.19 12.69
CA MET A 48 -3.45 0.67 13.82
C MET A 48 -3.62 -0.06 15.17
N ASP A 49 -2.53 -0.24 15.90
CA ASP A 49 -2.58 -0.54 17.33
C ASP A 49 -2.76 0.78 18.10
N TYR A 50 -3.99 1.03 18.53
CA TYR A 50 -4.36 2.25 19.26
C TYR A 50 -3.71 2.36 20.64
N ASN A 51 -3.36 1.24 21.29
CA ASN A 51 -2.67 1.28 22.57
C ASN A 51 -1.22 1.72 22.40
N LYS A 52 -0.58 1.31 21.31
CA LYS A 52 0.82 1.66 20.99
C LYS A 52 0.97 2.95 20.21
N GLY A 53 -0.10 3.45 19.58
CA GLY A 53 -0.01 4.60 18.68
C GLY A 53 0.75 4.29 17.39
N LYS A 54 0.82 3.02 16.96
CA LYS A 54 1.64 2.56 15.83
C LYS A 54 0.87 1.59 14.94
N TYR A 55 1.25 1.54 13.67
CA TYR A 55 0.73 0.60 12.67
C TYR A 55 1.54 -0.70 12.69
N GLU A 56 0.88 -1.85 12.82
CA GLU A 56 1.49 -3.16 12.65
C GLU A 56 1.45 -3.56 11.17
N VAL A 57 2.53 -3.30 10.44
CA VAL A 57 2.59 -3.49 8.97
C VAL A 57 2.90 -4.92 8.55
N VAL A 58 3.56 -5.65 9.44
CA VAL A 58 3.83 -7.09 9.41
C VAL A 58 3.79 -7.53 10.86
N THR A 59 3.41 -8.78 11.13
CA THR A 59 3.32 -9.29 12.51
C THR A 59 4.59 -8.99 13.32
N GLY A 60 4.41 -8.26 14.43
CA GLY A 60 5.50 -7.82 15.30
C GLY A 60 6.30 -6.59 14.83
N MET A 61 6.05 -6.06 13.62
CA MET A 61 6.72 -4.87 13.08
C MET A 61 5.81 -3.64 13.16
N TYR A 62 6.13 -2.76 14.12
CA TYR A 62 5.35 -1.55 14.40
C TYR A 62 6.02 -0.29 13.86
N LYS A 63 5.24 0.56 13.17
CA LYS A 63 5.69 1.84 12.61
C LYS A 63 4.82 3.00 13.06
N ASN A 64 5.42 4.13 13.41
CA ASN A 64 4.71 5.38 13.60
C ASN A 64 4.39 6.05 12.25
N ALA A 65 3.61 7.15 12.26
CA ALA A 65 3.17 7.81 11.03
C ALA A 65 4.33 8.30 10.13
N THR A 66 5.43 8.77 10.71
CA THR A 66 6.63 9.18 9.95
C THR A 66 7.30 7.97 9.31
N GLU A 67 7.49 6.89 10.08
CA GLU A 67 8.09 5.64 9.57
C GLU A 67 7.23 4.96 8.49
N MET A 68 5.91 5.18 8.51
CA MET A 68 4.99 4.75 7.46
C MET A 68 5.18 5.53 6.17
N ILE A 69 5.47 6.84 6.23
CA ILE A 69 5.82 7.61 5.02
C ILE A 69 7.07 7.03 4.39
N ASP A 70 8.11 6.82 5.18
CA ASP A 70 9.37 6.28 4.67
C ASP A 70 9.15 4.91 4.01
N LEU A 71 8.36 4.04 4.65
CA LEU A 71 7.96 2.75 4.07
C LEU A 71 7.24 2.91 2.73
N TYR A 72 6.26 3.82 2.63
CA TYR A 72 5.55 4.06 1.37
C TYR A 72 6.50 4.59 0.29
N VAL A 73 7.35 5.55 0.62
CA VAL A 73 8.33 6.14 -0.29
C VAL A 73 9.28 5.06 -0.82
N ASP A 74 9.83 4.23 0.06
CA ASP A 74 10.71 3.12 -0.33
C ASP A 74 10.00 2.13 -1.25
N LEU A 75 8.74 1.77 -0.92
CA LEU A 75 7.93 0.87 -1.74
C LEU A 75 7.67 1.44 -3.13
N ILE A 76 7.32 2.71 -3.22
CA ILE A 76 7.04 3.42 -4.48
C ILE A 76 8.30 3.52 -5.33
N ASN A 77 9.44 3.87 -4.74
CA ASN A 77 10.71 3.97 -5.44
C ASN A 77 11.15 2.62 -6.00
N LYS A 78 10.90 1.54 -5.24
CA LYS A 78 11.19 0.16 -5.66
C LYS A 78 10.22 -0.34 -6.73
N PHE A 79 8.97 0.10 -6.70
CA PHE A 79 7.91 -0.28 -7.64
C PHE A 79 7.21 0.95 -8.25
N PRO A 80 7.84 1.62 -9.24
CA PRO A 80 7.27 2.83 -9.85
C PRO A 80 5.94 2.62 -10.59
N SER A 81 5.52 1.38 -10.81
CA SER A 81 4.19 1.04 -11.34
C SER A 81 3.06 1.32 -10.35
N ILE A 82 3.36 1.55 -9.06
CA ILE A 82 2.39 1.99 -8.06
C ILE A 82 2.06 3.47 -8.30
N VAL A 83 0.81 3.77 -8.63
CA VAL A 83 0.35 5.13 -8.94
C VAL A 83 -0.62 5.69 -7.92
N ALA A 84 -1.13 4.84 -7.03
CA ALA A 84 -2.07 5.24 -6.00
C ALA A 84 -1.92 4.41 -4.72
N LEU A 85 -2.10 5.07 -3.58
CA LEU A 85 -2.31 4.45 -2.28
C LEU A 85 -3.69 4.86 -1.79
N ILE A 86 -4.48 3.89 -1.35
CA ILE A 86 -5.85 4.08 -0.88
C ILE A 86 -5.85 3.86 0.63
N ASP A 87 -6.46 4.82 1.34
CA ASP A 87 -6.50 4.87 2.82
C ASP A 87 -5.12 4.62 3.49
N PRO A 88 -4.06 5.39 3.10
CA PRO A 88 -2.69 5.17 3.58
C PRO A 88 -2.48 5.51 5.06
N PHE A 89 -3.36 6.33 5.63
CA PHE A 89 -3.36 6.72 7.04
C PHE A 89 -4.81 6.79 7.54
N ARG A 90 -4.98 6.77 8.87
CA ARG A 90 -6.28 7.06 9.50
C ARG A 90 -6.77 8.48 9.17
N LYS A 91 -8.09 8.67 9.13
CA LYS A 91 -8.76 9.92 8.69
C LYS A 91 -8.30 11.21 9.39
N GLU A 92 -7.82 11.11 10.62
CA GLU A 92 -7.35 12.25 11.44
C GLU A 92 -5.95 12.76 11.03
N VAL A 93 -5.28 12.06 10.12
CA VAL A 93 -3.88 12.29 9.73
C VAL A 93 -3.84 12.92 8.33
N THR A 94 -4.46 14.10 8.20
CA THR A 94 -4.60 14.80 6.90
C THR A 94 -3.30 15.41 6.39
N GLY A 95 -2.41 15.87 7.27
CA GLY A 95 -1.15 16.52 6.88
C GLY A 95 -0.12 15.60 6.20
N PHE A 96 -0.04 14.34 6.63
CA PHE A 96 0.95 13.39 6.11
C PHE A 96 0.58 12.85 4.72
N THR A 97 -0.72 12.66 4.46
CA THR A 97 -1.24 12.29 3.14
C THR A 97 -0.88 13.33 2.07
N LEU A 98 -0.93 14.62 2.40
CA LEU A 98 -0.55 15.71 1.47
C LEU A 98 0.96 15.72 1.13
N ASN A 99 1.82 15.40 2.10
CA ASN A 99 3.27 15.31 1.88
C ASN A 99 3.62 14.14 0.93
N LEU A 100 2.98 12.99 1.11
CA LEU A 100 3.16 11.83 0.24
C LEU A 100 2.72 12.11 -1.21
N MET A 101 1.58 12.79 -1.38
CA MET A 101 1.04 13.18 -2.68
C MET A 101 1.92 14.18 -3.44
N THR A 102 2.40 15.22 -2.75
CA THR A 102 3.18 16.31 -3.38
C THR A 102 4.57 15.89 -3.81
N LYS A 103 5.22 15.01 -3.05
CA LYS A 103 6.62 14.63 -3.29
C LYS A 103 6.80 13.52 -4.35
N HIS A 104 5.79 12.66 -4.58
CA HIS A 104 5.94 11.47 -5.44
C HIS A 104 4.90 11.33 -6.57
N ARG A 105 4.09 12.37 -6.84
CA ARG A 105 3.05 12.37 -7.90
C ARG A 105 2.08 11.19 -7.85
N ILE A 106 1.78 10.70 -6.65
CA ILE A 106 0.83 9.60 -6.43
C ILE A 106 -0.51 10.16 -6.02
N LYS A 107 -1.59 9.61 -6.57
CA LYS A 107 -2.94 9.97 -6.17
C LYS A 107 -3.31 9.18 -4.91
N SER A 108 -3.59 9.84 -3.80
CA SER A 108 -4.24 9.18 -2.67
C SER A 108 -5.75 9.35 -2.74
N HIS A 109 -6.49 8.27 -2.53
CA HIS A 109 -7.95 8.33 -2.35
C HIS A 109 -8.26 7.80 -0.96
N SER A 110 -9.21 8.45 -0.26
CA SER A 110 -9.86 7.79 0.88
C SER A 110 -11.16 7.22 0.36
N LEU A 111 -11.32 5.90 0.44
CA LEU A 111 -12.63 5.32 0.17
C LEU A 111 -13.50 5.59 1.42
N GLY A 112 -14.75 5.98 1.20
CA GLY A 112 -15.74 5.92 2.27
C GLY A 112 -15.83 4.50 2.84
N PRO A 113 -16.50 4.28 3.99
CA PRO A 113 -16.68 2.94 4.52
C PRO A 113 -17.18 2.01 3.40
N VAL A 114 -16.43 0.94 3.14
CA VAL A 114 -16.84 -0.10 2.20
C VAL A 114 -18.00 -0.83 2.88
N ILE A 115 -19.21 -0.57 2.41
CA ILE A 115 -20.44 -1.29 2.78
C ILE A 115 -20.41 -2.72 2.27
#